data_AF-A0A2T6B8W5-F1
#
_entry.id   AF-A0A2T6B8W5-F1
#
_cell.length_a   1.000
_cell.length_b   1.000
_cell.length_c   1.000
_cell.angle_alpha   90.00
_cell.angle_beta   90.00
_cell.angle_gamma   90.00
#
_symmetry.space_group_name_H-M   'P 1'
#
loop_
_entity.id
_entity.type
_entity.pdbx_description
1 polymer ?
#
loop_
_entity_poly.entity_id
_entity_poly.type
_entity_poly.pdbx_seq_one_letter_code
_entity_poly.pdbx_strand_id
1 'polypeptide(L)'
;MPSPRTNLLASLFLVPVLAACGGGGGATSEVRPVTPPPPSGPVGPASTEIADLIAFADSGTRSTMQFRDNAANTWERSRQCSGNACVVVDRVPGAEGAGLVIYQNGRDAFIYDLFGAELATMDVPTGIYNGLLTANYRVGADGDWVATVGEMNIWLDMAEGTAAIGGILPYASPSGGASSIQFFGDATLASGAFTDSNLKILVDSGNPTGFETVGTTSGLLVSGTNGAAILGTVGATGDRNLLLLEGGYAAMHDPRF
;
A
#
# COMPACT_ATOMS: atom_id res chain seq x y z
N MET A 1 64.16 22.98 0.15
CA MET A 1 64.49 21.57 -0.10
C MET A 1 63.70 21.10 -1.31
N PRO A 2 64.37 20.71 -2.41
CA PRO A 2 63.75 20.34 -3.68
C PRO A 2 63.73 18.82 -3.95
N SER A 3 62.92 18.44 -4.96
CA SER A 3 63.04 17.25 -5.84
C SER A 3 62.38 15.93 -5.39
N PRO A 4 62.05 14.95 -6.28
CA PRO A 4 61.72 14.94 -7.74
C PRO A 4 60.39 14.19 -8.07
N ARG A 5 59.71 14.43 -9.23
CA ARG A 5 59.69 13.68 -10.54
C ARG A 5 59.53 12.15 -10.40
N THR A 6 58.69 11.43 -11.18
CA THR A 6 58.75 11.10 -12.64
C THR A 6 57.53 10.17 -12.94
N ASN A 7 56.68 10.31 -13.99
CA ASN A 7 56.80 10.16 -15.46
C ASN A 7 56.35 8.78 -16.04
N LEU A 8 55.72 8.86 -17.24
CA LEU A 8 55.67 7.86 -18.34
C LEU A 8 54.75 6.63 -18.12
N LEU A 9 54.02 6.02 -19.07
CA LEU A 9 53.89 5.99 -20.55
C LEU A 9 52.44 5.51 -20.85
N ALA A 10 51.63 6.11 -21.73
CA ALA A 10 51.53 5.83 -23.17
C ALA A 10 51.53 4.34 -23.57
N SER A 11 50.41 3.83 -24.09
CA SER A 11 50.39 2.77 -25.11
C SER A 11 49.14 2.88 -25.97
N LEU A 12 49.36 3.52 -27.12
CA LEU A 12 48.54 3.59 -28.31
C LEU A 12 48.63 2.23 -29.02
N PHE A 13 47.51 1.61 -29.39
CA PHE A 13 47.49 0.62 -30.47
C PHE A 13 46.42 1.01 -31.48
N LEU A 14 46.87 1.14 -32.71
CA LEU A 14 46.20 1.63 -33.90
C LEU A 14 46.59 0.66 -35.03
N VAL A 15 45.79 0.65 -36.12
CA VAL A 15 46.10 0.11 -37.47
C VAL A 15 45.63 -1.36 -37.69
N PRO A 16 45.15 -1.80 -38.88
CA PRO A 16 44.21 -1.17 -39.83
C PRO A 16 43.28 -2.16 -40.66
N VAL A 17 42.23 -1.58 -41.26
CA VAL A 17 41.77 -1.60 -42.69
C VAL A 17 41.72 -2.90 -43.54
N LEU A 18 40.56 -3.13 -44.19
CA LEU A 18 40.32 -3.35 -45.65
C LEU A 18 38.79 -3.54 -45.85
N ALA A 19 37.98 -2.61 -46.37
CA ALA A 19 37.81 -2.08 -47.74
C ALA A 19 37.05 -2.99 -48.73
N ALA A 20 35.81 -2.62 -49.07
CA ALA A 20 35.14 -2.75 -50.39
C ALA A 20 33.72 -2.14 -50.27
N CYS A 21 33.41 -0.97 -50.85
CA CYS A 21 33.04 -0.71 -52.25
C CYS A 21 31.64 -1.25 -52.63
N GLY A 22 30.72 -0.33 -52.96
CA GLY A 22 29.42 -0.66 -53.56
C GLY A 22 28.38 0.44 -53.36
N GLY A 23 28.40 1.44 -54.25
CA GLY A 23 27.38 2.48 -54.33
C GLY A 23 26.08 1.99 -54.99
N GLY A 24 24.98 2.67 -54.68
CA GLY A 24 23.69 2.50 -55.34
C GLY A 24 22.66 3.45 -54.73
N GLY A 25 22.34 4.52 -55.44
CA GLY A 25 21.28 5.47 -55.09
C GLY A 25 19.89 4.86 -55.28
N GLY A 26 18.94 5.34 -54.48
CA GLY A 26 17.54 4.98 -54.60
C GLY A 26 16.72 5.82 -53.62
N ALA A 27 15.69 6.48 -54.15
CA ALA A 27 14.89 7.47 -53.47
C ALA A 27 14.36 7.03 -52.09
N THR A 28 14.38 7.98 -51.16
CA THR A 28 13.63 7.96 -49.90
C THR A 28 12.15 7.75 -50.19
N SER A 29 11.68 6.51 -50.03
CA SER A 29 10.28 6.23 -49.75
C SER A 29 10.28 5.66 -48.34
N GLU A 30 9.84 6.49 -47.38
CA GLU A 30 9.66 6.11 -45.98
C GLU A 30 8.87 4.80 -45.93
N VAL A 31 9.56 3.70 -45.61
CA VAL A 31 8.91 2.50 -45.11
C VAL A 31 8.36 2.91 -43.76
N ARG A 32 7.10 3.34 -43.74
CA ARG A 32 6.35 3.45 -42.49
C ARG A 32 6.45 2.08 -41.82
N PRO A 33 6.92 2.00 -40.56
CA PRO A 33 6.84 0.77 -39.80
C PRO A 33 5.36 0.37 -39.78
N VAL A 34 5.02 -0.73 -40.44
CA VAL A 34 3.72 -1.36 -40.25
C VAL A 34 3.81 -1.96 -38.86
N THR A 35 3.14 -1.33 -37.90
CA THR A 35 2.97 -1.86 -36.55
C THR A 35 2.36 -3.26 -36.67
N PRO A 36 2.97 -4.29 -36.06
CA PRO A 36 2.36 -5.62 -36.04
C PRO A 36 0.97 -5.54 -35.42
N PRO A 37 -0.04 -6.28 -35.94
CA PRO A 37 -1.33 -6.35 -35.28
C PRO A 37 -1.13 -6.86 -33.84
N PRO A 38 -1.82 -6.29 -32.84
CA PRO A 38 -1.63 -6.69 -31.45
C PRO A 38 -1.93 -8.19 -31.29
N PRO A 39 -1.13 -8.92 -30.48
CA PRO A 39 -1.35 -10.34 -30.27
C PRO A 39 -2.73 -10.54 -29.62
N SER A 40 -3.54 -11.40 -30.23
CA SER A 40 -4.83 -11.85 -29.70
C SER A 40 -4.57 -12.90 -28.61
N GLY A 41 -4.39 -12.41 -27.39
CA GLY A 41 -4.26 -13.17 -26.14
C GLY A 41 -4.72 -12.30 -24.96
N PRO A 42 -4.94 -12.87 -23.75
CA PRO A 42 -5.73 -12.25 -22.69
C PRO A 42 -5.20 -10.84 -22.37
N VAL A 43 -6.05 -9.84 -22.61
CA VAL A 43 -5.65 -8.44 -22.75
C VAL A 43 -5.24 -7.91 -21.38
N GLY A 44 -3.93 -7.82 -21.12
CA GLY A 44 -3.37 -6.97 -20.06
C GLY A 44 -3.35 -5.50 -20.52
N PRO A 45 -2.82 -4.58 -19.69
CA PRO A 45 -2.62 -3.20 -20.13
C PRO A 45 -1.72 -3.14 -21.38
N ALA A 46 -1.97 -2.16 -22.26
CA ALA A 46 -1.28 -2.04 -23.55
C ALA A 46 0.23 -1.78 -23.40
N SER A 47 0.62 -1.12 -22.30
CA SER A 47 2.00 -0.93 -21.84
C SER A 47 2.01 -0.65 -20.33
N THR A 48 3.19 -0.36 -19.77
CA THR A 48 3.36 0.11 -18.39
C THR A 48 3.35 1.64 -18.27
N GLU A 49 3.10 2.37 -19.37
CA GLU A 49 2.91 3.82 -19.32
C GLU A 49 1.63 4.17 -18.55
N ILE A 50 1.67 5.24 -17.77
CA ILE A 50 0.58 5.57 -16.84
C ILE A 50 -0.78 5.74 -17.53
N ALA A 51 -0.78 6.32 -18.73
CA ALA A 51 -1.99 6.54 -19.51
C ALA A 51 -2.65 5.21 -19.92
N ASP A 52 -1.85 4.20 -20.24
CA ASP A 52 -2.32 2.88 -20.63
C ASP A 52 -2.80 2.06 -19.42
N LEU A 53 -2.13 2.20 -18.28
CA LEU A 53 -2.56 1.61 -17.00
C LEU A 53 -3.92 2.19 -16.57
N ILE A 54 -4.05 3.51 -16.64
CA ILE A 54 -5.30 4.22 -16.35
C ILE A 54 -6.41 3.75 -17.29
N ALA A 55 -6.17 3.73 -18.61
CA ALA A 55 -7.15 3.29 -19.59
C ALA A 55 -7.56 1.83 -19.38
N PHE A 56 -6.62 0.97 -19.01
CA PHE A 56 -6.90 -0.42 -18.69
C PHE A 56 -7.81 -0.56 -17.47
N ALA A 57 -7.51 0.11 -16.36
CA ALA A 57 -8.36 0.09 -15.16
C ALA A 57 -9.76 0.67 -15.42
N ASP A 58 -9.84 1.74 -16.21
CA ASP A 58 -11.08 2.41 -16.58
C ASP A 58 -11.99 1.57 -17.49
N SER A 59 -11.44 0.57 -18.18
CA SER A 59 -12.21 -0.42 -18.96
C SER A 59 -12.90 -1.48 -18.11
N GLY A 60 -12.58 -1.53 -16.81
CA GLY A 60 -13.10 -2.51 -15.86
C GLY A 60 -14.26 -1.99 -15.02
N THR A 61 -14.32 -2.45 -13.77
CA THR A 61 -15.37 -2.07 -12.82
C THR A 61 -15.06 -0.71 -12.21
N ARG A 62 -16.06 0.17 -12.19
CA ARG A 62 -16.02 1.44 -11.45
C ARG A 62 -16.91 1.39 -10.20
N SER A 63 -16.38 1.90 -9.10
CA SER A 63 -17.08 2.02 -7.82
C SER A 63 -16.83 3.39 -7.21
N THR A 64 -17.88 4.02 -6.70
CA THR A 64 -17.73 5.18 -5.81
C THR A 64 -17.54 4.67 -4.40
N MET A 65 -16.44 5.09 -3.78
CA MET A 65 -16.10 4.79 -2.41
C MET A 65 -16.41 6.01 -1.55
N GLN A 66 -16.86 5.80 -0.32
CA GLN A 66 -17.18 6.89 0.61
C GLN A 66 -16.57 6.60 1.98
N PHE A 67 -15.99 7.62 2.60
CA PHE A 67 -15.58 7.52 4.00
C PHE A 67 -16.76 7.86 4.92
N ARG A 68 -17.38 6.83 5.52
CA ARG A 68 -18.53 6.91 6.46
C ARG A 68 -19.73 7.74 5.97
N ASP A 69 -20.63 7.20 5.14
CA ASP A 69 -21.89 7.83 4.66
C ASP A 69 -21.83 9.34 4.32
N ASN A 70 -20.62 9.87 4.11
CA ASN A 70 -20.34 11.28 4.01
C ASN A 70 -20.06 11.56 2.54
N ALA A 71 -21.07 12.06 1.85
CA ALA A 71 -20.99 12.44 0.46
C ALA A 71 -19.91 13.50 0.16
N ALA A 72 -19.32 14.14 1.17
CA ALA A 72 -18.20 15.07 1.00
C ALA A 72 -16.83 14.38 0.93
N ASN A 73 -16.71 13.11 1.36
CA ASN A 73 -15.45 12.35 1.38
C ASN A 73 -15.53 11.12 0.48
N THR A 74 -15.83 11.36 -0.79
CA THR A 74 -15.94 10.31 -1.80
C THR A 74 -14.69 10.25 -2.67
N TRP A 75 -14.31 9.04 -3.10
CA TRP A 75 -13.34 8.85 -4.16
C TRP A 75 -13.84 7.80 -5.15
N GLU A 76 -13.37 7.85 -6.38
CA GLU A 76 -13.73 6.89 -7.42
C GLU A 76 -12.62 5.86 -7.58
N ARG A 77 -12.99 4.58 -7.55
CA ARG A 77 -12.11 3.46 -7.84
C ARG A 77 -12.47 2.85 -9.18
N SER A 78 -11.51 2.75 -10.08
CA SER A 78 -11.58 1.94 -11.30
C SER A 78 -10.66 0.74 -11.15
N ARG A 79 -11.11 -0.46 -11.49
CA ARG A 79 -10.34 -1.69 -11.33
C ARG A 79 -10.57 -2.63 -12.50
N GLN A 80 -9.48 -3.12 -13.09
CA GLN A 80 -9.51 -4.18 -14.07
C GLN A 80 -8.41 -5.19 -13.78
N CYS A 81 -8.74 -6.48 -13.80
CA CYS A 81 -7.73 -7.54 -13.75
C CYS A 81 -7.90 -8.48 -14.95
N SER A 82 -6.78 -8.92 -15.52
CA SER A 82 -6.73 -9.86 -16.63
C SER A 82 -5.48 -10.73 -16.51
N GLY A 83 -5.69 -12.05 -16.38
CA GLY A 83 -4.60 -12.99 -16.09
C GLY A 83 -3.88 -12.62 -14.79
N ASN A 84 -2.57 -12.41 -14.86
CA ASN A 84 -1.73 -12.03 -13.72
C ASN A 84 -1.64 -10.52 -13.52
N ALA A 85 -2.19 -9.72 -14.43
CA ALA A 85 -2.16 -8.27 -14.34
C ALA A 85 -3.43 -7.76 -13.66
N CYS A 86 -3.30 -6.84 -12.71
CA CYS A 86 -4.41 -6.07 -12.20
C CYS A 86 -4.02 -4.60 -12.03
N VAL A 87 -4.86 -3.68 -12.48
CA VAL A 87 -4.68 -2.25 -12.25
C VAL A 87 -5.87 -1.72 -11.46
N VAL A 88 -5.56 -0.93 -10.43
CA VAL A 88 -6.53 -0.17 -9.63
C VAL A 88 -6.17 1.30 -9.73
N VAL A 89 -7.15 2.15 -10.01
CA VAL A 89 -6.99 3.60 -10.06
C VAL A 89 -7.97 4.23 -9.09
N ASP A 90 -7.46 4.93 -8.09
CA ASP A 90 -8.25 5.74 -7.16
C ASP A 90 -8.13 7.22 -7.52
N ARG A 91 -9.25 7.94 -7.57
CA ARG A 91 -9.30 9.38 -7.90
C ARG A 91 -10.18 10.13 -6.93
N VAL A 92 -9.75 11.32 -6.52
CA VAL A 92 -10.58 12.23 -5.72
C VAL A 92 -11.32 13.19 -6.65
N PRO A 93 -12.67 13.15 -6.73
CA PRO A 93 -13.45 14.05 -7.57
C PRO A 93 -13.16 15.52 -7.25
N GLY A 94 -12.93 16.33 -8.29
CA GLY A 94 -12.69 17.77 -8.15
C GLY A 94 -11.27 18.17 -7.73
N ALA A 95 -10.37 17.22 -7.49
CA ALA A 95 -8.97 17.49 -7.17
C ALA A 95 -8.08 16.94 -8.29
N GLU A 96 -7.68 17.82 -9.22
CA GLU A 96 -6.80 17.45 -10.33
C GLU A 96 -5.45 16.91 -9.81
N GLY A 97 -5.06 15.73 -10.29
CA GLY A 97 -3.82 15.06 -9.88
C GLY A 97 -3.87 14.32 -8.55
N ALA A 98 -4.95 14.45 -7.78
CA ALA A 98 -5.13 13.71 -6.53
C ALA A 98 -5.68 12.30 -6.83
N GLY A 99 -4.79 11.34 -6.96
CA GLY A 99 -5.14 9.94 -7.16
C GLY A 99 -3.93 9.02 -7.20
N LEU A 100 -4.21 7.73 -7.27
CA LEU A 100 -3.22 6.68 -7.19
C LEU A 100 -3.48 5.64 -8.28
N VAL A 101 -2.43 5.17 -8.94
CA VAL A 101 -2.48 4.02 -9.83
C VAL A 101 -1.65 2.91 -9.24
N ILE A 102 -2.28 1.77 -8.96
CA ILE A 102 -1.64 0.55 -8.47
C ILE A 102 -1.66 -0.45 -9.60
N TYR A 103 -0.49 -0.85 -10.08
CA TYR A 103 -0.33 -1.90 -11.09
C TYR A 103 0.32 -3.12 -10.46
N GLN A 104 -0.40 -4.24 -10.45
CA GLN A 104 0.10 -5.54 -10.03
C GLN A 104 0.32 -6.42 -11.27
N ASN A 105 1.49 -7.05 -11.34
CA ASN A 105 1.80 -8.05 -12.36
C ASN A 105 2.41 -9.30 -11.70
N GLY A 106 1.59 -10.32 -11.51
CA GLY A 106 1.97 -11.50 -10.74
C GLY A 106 2.21 -11.14 -9.27
N ARG A 107 3.48 -11.20 -8.85
CA ARG A 107 3.90 -10.90 -7.47
C ARG A 107 4.39 -9.47 -7.27
N ASP A 108 4.68 -8.77 -8.36
CA ASP A 108 5.23 -7.42 -8.31
C ASP A 108 4.09 -6.40 -8.30
N ALA A 109 4.24 -5.34 -7.51
CA ALA A 109 3.30 -4.23 -7.43
C ALA A 109 4.04 -2.91 -7.57
N PHE A 110 3.50 -2.04 -8.42
CA PHE A 110 4.02 -0.72 -8.72
C PHE A 110 2.96 0.32 -8.40
N ILE A 111 3.39 1.45 -7.84
CA ILE A 111 2.48 2.52 -7.43
C ILE A 111 2.94 3.82 -8.10
N TYR A 112 2.02 4.47 -8.79
CA TYR A 112 2.24 5.72 -9.52
C TYR A 112 1.22 6.77 -9.08
N ASP A 113 1.57 8.04 -9.26
CA ASP A 113 0.56 9.10 -9.28
C ASP A 113 -0.20 9.10 -10.61
N LEU A 114 -1.21 9.97 -10.74
CA LEU A 114 -1.98 10.10 -11.98
C LEU A 114 -1.18 10.71 -13.15
N PHE A 115 0.01 11.23 -12.92
CA PHE A 115 0.89 11.84 -13.92
C PHE A 115 2.02 10.92 -14.37
N GLY A 116 2.11 9.73 -13.79
CA GLY A 116 3.10 8.71 -14.15
C GLY A 116 4.44 8.89 -13.46
N ALA A 117 4.52 9.75 -12.43
CA ALA A 117 5.65 9.66 -11.52
C ALA A 117 5.52 8.34 -10.76
N GLU A 118 6.51 7.46 -10.94
CA GLU A 118 6.65 6.28 -10.09
C GLU A 118 6.84 6.76 -8.65
N LEU A 119 5.84 6.51 -7.83
CA LEU A 119 5.85 6.93 -6.44
C LEU A 119 6.69 5.96 -5.58
N ALA A 120 6.93 4.72 -6.04
CA ALA A 120 7.99 3.81 -5.55
C ALA A 120 8.08 2.43 -6.26
N THR A 121 9.31 1.90 -6.36
CA THR A 121 9.63 0.48 -6.09
C THR A 121 10.05 0.42 -4.61
N MET A 122 9.29 -0.25 -3.75
CA MET A 122 9.33 0.09 -2.31
C MET A 122 10.42 -0.65 -1.53
N ASP A 123 11.45 0.09 -1.09
CA ASP A 123 12.31 -0.26 0.04
C ASP A 123 11.60 0.22 1.32
N VAL A 124 10.71 -0.62 1.87
CA VAL A 124 9.97 -0.26 3.09
C VAL A 124 10.81 -0.60 4.32
N PRO A 125 11.00 0.34 5.25
CA PRO A 125 11.70 0.02 6.48
C PRO A 125 10.91 -0.99 7.33
N THR A 126 11.57 -2.10 7.65
CA THR A 126 11.35 -2.85 8.89
C THR A 126 11.36 -1.87 10.07
N GLY A 127 10.57 -2.14 11.09
CA GLY A 127 10.55 -1.32 12.30
C GLY A 127 9.16 -1.06 12.83
N ILE A 128 9.07 -0.05 13.69
CA ILE A 128 7.85 0.26 14.45
C ILE A 128 7.05 1.33 13.70
N TYR A 129 5.74 1.12 13.63
CA TYR A 129 4.74 2.01 13.06
C TYR A 129 3.75 2.40 14.16
N ASN A 130 3.69 3.68 14.50
CA ASN A 130 2.87 4.20 15.59
C ASN A 130 1.79 5.14 15.06
N GLY A 131 0.58 5.02 15.59
CA GLY A 131 -0.59 5.62 14.96
C GLY A 131 -1.77 5.85 15.86
N LEU A 132 -2.75 6.58 15.33
CA LEU A 132 -4.05 6.75 15.95
C LEU A 132 -5.00 5.65 15.47
N LEU A 133 -5.70 5.05 16.42
CA LEU A 133 -6.82 4.14 16.19
C LEU A 133 -8.12 4.89 16.49
N THR A 134 -9.04 4.92 15.53
CA THR A 134 -10.38 5.46 15.71
C THR A 134 -11.39 4.32 15.62
N ALA A 135 -12.31 4.22 16.58
CA ALA A 135 -13.27 3.13 16.60
C ALA A 135 -14.62 3.55 17.17
N ASN A 136 -15.67 2.87 16.71
CA ASN A 136 -16.94 2.80 17.39
C ASN A 136 -17.07 1.42 18.02
N TYR A 137 -17.49 1.33 19.28
CA TYR A 137 -17.72 0.06 19.94
C TYR A 137 -18.98 0.08 20.78
N ARG A 138 -19.49 -1.11 21.07
CA ARG A 138 -20.58 -1.38 21.99
C ARG A 138 -20.23 -2.61 22.81
N VAL A 139 -20.21 -2.47 24.13
CA VAL A 139 -20.00 -3.59 25.06
C VAL A 139 -21.35 -4.08 25.57
N GLY A 140 -21.61 -5.39 25.49
CA GLY A 140 -22.90 -5.96 25.85
C GLY A 140 -23.94 -5.89 24.72
N ALA A 141 -24.98 -6.73 24.82
CA ALA A 141 -26.11 -6.73 23.88
C ALA A 141 -26.89 -5.40 23.88
N ASP A 142 -27.03 -4.80 25.07
CA ASP A 142 -27.84 -3.59 25.32
C ASP A 142 -26.99 -2.34 25.59
N GLY A 143 -25.66 -2.40 25.36
CA GLY A 143 -24.79 -1.25 25.56
C GLY A 143 -25.06 -0.12 24.56
N ASP A 144 -24.66 1.10 24.91
CA ASP A 144 -24.63 2.22 23.97
C ASP A 144 -23.40 2.17 23.07
N TRP A 145 -23.54 2.70 21.86
CA TRP A 145 -22.40 2.91 20.96
C TRP A 145 -21.55 4.07 21.45
N VAL A 146 -20.25 3.84 21.55
CA VAL A 146 -19.26 4.83 21.95
C VAL A 146 -18.25 5.00 20.84
N ALA A 147 -18.05 6.23 20.38
CA ALA A 147 -16.96 6.62 19.51
C ALA A 147 -15.74 6.99 20.36
N THR A 148 -14.57 6.49 20.00
CA THR A 148 -13.34 6.71 20.76
C THR A 148 -12.12 6.79 19.85
N VAL A 149 -11.03 7.32 20.41
CA VAL A 149 -9.71 7.38 19.79
C VAL A 149 -8.70 6.82 20.78
N GLY A 150 -7.79 6.01 20.28
CA GLY A 150 -6.68 5.45 21.03
C GLY A 150 -5.46 5.28 20.15
N GLU A 151 -4.59 4.35 20.51
CA GLU A 151 -3.28 4.17 19.90
C GLU A 151 -3.17 2.81 19.21
N MET A 152 -2.42 2.77 18.11
CA MET A 152 -2.03 1.57 17.38
C MET A 152 -0.51 1.55 17.21
N ASN A 153 0.10 0.40 17.48
CA ASN A 153 1.52 0.14 17.31
C ASN A 153 1.66 -1.15 16.50
N ILE A 154 2.40 -1.11 15.41
CA ILE A 154 2.63 -2.26 14.54
C ILE A 154 4.13 -2.39 14.33
N TRP A 155 4.65 -3.57 14.59
CA TRP A 155 6.05 -3.89 14.32
C TRP A 155 6.12 -4.78 13.09
N LEU A 156 6.83 -4.31 12.05
CA LEU A 156 7.04 -5.06 10.82
C LEU A 156 8.43 -5.67 10.82
N ASP A 157 8.51 -6.96 10.50
CA ASP A 157 9.74 -7.63 10.08
C ASP A 157 9.60 -8.04 8.61
N MET A 158 10.24 -7.27 7.72
CA MET A 158 10.20 -7.51 6.27
C MET A 158 11.02 -8.75 5.86
N ALA A 159 12.02 -9.15 6.65
CA ALA A 159 12.87 -10.30 6.36
C ALA A 159 12.14 -11.60 6.68
N GLU A 160 11.40 -11.62 7.79
CA GLU A 160 10.57 -12.75 8.19
C GLU A 160 9.18 -12.72 7.53
N GLY A 161 8.76 -11.56 7.02
CA GLY A 161 7.44 -11.36 6.41
C GLY A 161 6.34 -11.41 7.46
N THR A 162 6.54 -10.75 8.61
CA THR A 162 5.62 -10.77 9.74
C THR A 162 5.24 -9.36 10.20
N ALA A 163 4.08 -9.25 10.85
CA ALA A 163 3.58 -8.04 11.48
C ALA A 163 3.02 -8.38 12.87
N ALA A 164 3.61 -7.82 13.93
CA ALA A 164 3.08 -7.89 15.28
C ALA A 164 2.27 -6.63 15.58
N ILE A 165 1.05 -6.79 16.10
CA ILE A 165 0.05 -5.74 16.22
C ILE A 165 -0.31 -5.55 17.70
N GLY A 166 -0.25 -4.31 18.16
CA GLY A 166 -0.66 -3.90 19.49
C GLY A 166 -1.50 -2.63 19.42
N GLY A 167 -2.65 -2.60 20.09
CA GLY A 167 -3.48 -1.39 20.14
C GLY A 167 -4.19 -1.24 21.47
N ILE A 168 -4.59 -0.01 21.78
CA ILE A 168 -5.38 0.28 22.97
C ILE A 168 -6.38 1.42 22.71
N LEU A 169 -7.61 1.23 23.18
CA LEU A 169 -8.65 2.25 23.22
C LEU A 169 -9.07 2.50 24.67
N PRO A 170 -9.38 3.76 25.04
CA PRO A 170 -10.04 4.02 26.30
C PRO A 170 -11.47 3.51 26.24
N TYR A 171 -11.87 2.81 27.29
CA TYR A 171 -13.23 2.34 27.50
C TYR A 171 -13.88 3.13 28.63
N ALA A 172 -15.03 3.73 28.37
CA ALA A 172 -15.84 4.40 29.38
C ALA A 172 -16.68 3.34 30.13
N SER A 173 -16.06 2.64 31.09
CA SER A 173 -16.78 1.64 31.87
C SER A 173 -17.88 2.28 32.73
N PRO A 174 -19.08 1.67 32.82
CA PRO A 174 -20.16 2.14 33.70
C PRO A 174 -19.76 2.23 35.18
N SER A 175 -18.74 1.47 35.60
CA SER A 175 -18.22 1.48 36.97
C SER A 175 -17.42 2.74 37.31
N GLY A 176 -17.12 3.59 36.32
CA GLY A 176 -16.33 4.83 36.50
C GLY A 176 -14.83 4.59 36.75
N GLY A 177 -14.37 3.34 36.69
CA GLY A 177 -12.96 2.98 36.79
C GLY A 177 -12.17 3.20 35.49
N ALA A 178 -10.84 3.23 35.58
CA ALA A 178 -9.98 3.16 34.41
C ALA A 178 -10.24 1.84 33.67
N SER A 179 -10.44 1.92 32.36
CA SER A 179 -10.88 0.77 31.56
C SER A 179 -10.38 0.92 30.13
N SER A 180 -10.14 -0.21 29.47
CA SER A 180 -9.54 -0.24 28.14
C SER A 180 -10.06 -1.38 27.27
N ILE A 181 -9.95 -1.21 25.96
CA ILE A 181 -10.03 -2.30 24.98
C ILE A 181 -8.65 -2.41 24.35
N GLN A 182 -8.02 -3.57 24.50
CA GLN A 182 -6.65 -3.83 24.03
C GLN A 182 -6.67 -4.86 22.92
N PHE A 183 -5.79 -4.69 21.94
CA PHE A 183 -5.69 -5.54 20.75
C PHE A 183 -4.29 -6.15 20.69
N PHE A 184 -4.21 -7.45 20.43
CA PHE A 184 -2.95 -8.17 20.25
C PHE A 184 -3.10 -9.13 19.09
N GLY A 185 -2.22 -9.02 18.10
CA GLY A 185 -2.29 -9.86 16.91
C GLY A 185 -0.93 -10.13 16.31
N ASP A 186 -0.85 -11.22 15.56
CA ASP A 186 0.32 -11.62 14.80
C ASP A 186 -0.15 -12.02 13.40
N ALA A 187 0.41 -11.37 12.38
CA ALA A 187 -0.01 -11.56 11.00
C ALA A 187 1.19 -11.86 10.09
N THR A 188 0.94 -12.59 9.01
CA THR A 188 1.88 -12.69 7.90
C THR A 188 1.74 -11.45 7.02
N LEU A 189 2.87 -10.82 6.72
CA LEU A 189 2.99 -9.72 5.78
C LEU A 189 3.29 -10.29 4.40
N ALA A 190 2.38 -10.08 3.45
CA ALA A 190 2.53 -10.49 2.07
C ALA A 190 2.20 -9.31 1.15
N SER A 191 3.13 -8.97 0.26
CA SER A 191 2.94 -7.89 -0.72
C SER A 191 2.50 -6.55 -0.09
N GLY A 192 3.08 -6.20 1.06
CA GLY A 192 2.75 -4.96 1.78
C GLY A 192 1.38 -4.97 2.46
N ALA A 193 0.70 -6.11 2.52
CA ALA A 193 -0.58 -6.24 3.23
C ALA A 193 -0.49 -7.34 4.28
N PHE A 194 -1.25 -7.18 5.36
CA PHE A 194 -1.42 -8.23 6.36
C PHE A 194 -2.89 -8.31 6.78
N THR A 195 -3.28 -9.47 7.28
CA THR A 195 -4.57 -9.67 7.94
C THR A 195 -4.37 -10.68 9.06
N ASP A 196 -4.87 -10.35 10.25
CA ASP A 196 -5.03 -11.29 11.34
C ASP A 196 -6.52 -11.52 11.55
N SER A 197 -6.98 -12.75 11.29
CA SER A 197 -8.38 -13.14 11.48
C SER A 197 -8.70 -13.63 12.89
N ASN A 198 -7.71 -13.72 13.76
CA ASN A 198 -7.80 -14.19 15.13
C ASN A 198 -7.17 -13.18 16.10
N LEU A 199 -7.38 -11.89 15.84
CA LEU A 199 -6.91 -10.80 16.68
C LEU A 199 -7.48 -10.98 18.08
N LYS A 200 -6.61 -11.08 19.09
CA LYS A 200 -7.04 -11.14 20.48
C LYS A 200 -7.47 -9.76 20.94
N ILE A 201 -8.69 -9.68 21.49
CA ILE A 201 -9.24 -8.46 22.08
C ILE A 201 -9.48 -8.68 23.57
N LEU A 202 -8.84 -7.87 24.40
CA LEU A 202 -9.07 -7.86 25.84
C LEU A 202 -9.87 -6.60 26.22
N VAL A 203 -11.05 -6.78 26.78
CA VAL A 203 -11.84 -5.68 27.36
C VAL A 203 -11.64 -5.71 28.86
N ASP A 204 -10.96 -4.69 29.38
CA ASP A 204 -10.78 -4.46 30.81
C ASP A 204 -11.74 -3.36 31.27
N SER A 205 -12.77 -3.73 32.07
CA SER A 205 -13.75 -2.78 32.62
C SER A 205 -13.47 -2.38 34.08
N GLY A 206 -12.26 -2.72 34.57
CA GLY A 206 -11.88 -2.65 35.97
C GLY A 206 -12.21 -3.94 36.73
N ASN A 207 -11.57 -4.13 37.89
CA ASN A 207 -11.73 -5.30 38.75
C ASN A 207 -13.17 -5.37 39.31
N PRO A 208 -13.95 -6.47 39.10
CA PRO A 208 -13.53 -7.80 38.65
C PRO A 208 -13.88 -8.15 37.19
N THR A 209 -14.43 -7.24 36.41
CA THR A 209 -15.09 -7.58 35.14
C THR A 209 -14.19 -7.25 33.95
N GLY A 210 -13.37 -8.20 33.52
CA GLY A 210 -12.75 -8.18 32.19
C GLY A 210 -13.22 -9.39 31.39
N PHE A 211 -13.18 -9.31 30.07
CA PHE A 211 -13.38 -10.47 29.21
C PHE A 211 -12.46 -10.44 27.99
N GLU A 212 -12.21 -11.62 27.44
CA GLU A 212 -11.47 -11.82 26.21
C GLU A 212 -12.43 -12.22 25.08
N THR A 213 -12.19 -11.69 23.89
CA THR A 213 -12.91 -12.05 22.67
C THR A 213 -11.94 -12.00 21.49
N VAL A 214 -12.43 -12.33 20.30
CA VAL A 214 -11.66 -12.34 19.06
C VAL A 214 -12.17 -11.29 18.08
N GLY A 215 -11.26 -10.86 17.22
CA GLY A 215 -11.52 -9.89 16.17
C GLY A 215 -10.74 -10.18 14.91
N THR A 216 -10.80 -9.22 14.00
CA THR A 216 -10.03 -9.19 12.77
C THR A 216 -9.32 -7.85 12.67
N THR A 217 -8.10 -7.83 12.14
CA THR A 217 -7.44 -6.61 11.69
C THR A 217 -6.82 -6.82 10.33
N SER A 218 -6.78 -5.76 9.54
CA SER A 218 -6.11 -5.73 8.25
C SER A 218 -5.29 -4.47 8.13
N GLY A 219 -4.12 -4.54 7.53
CA GLY A 219 -3.30 -3.36 7.24
C GLY A 219 -2.74 -3.40 5.83
N LEU A 220 -2.62 -2.23 5.23
CA LEU A 220 -1.92 -1.98 3.98
C LEU A 220 -0.80 -0.97 4.24
N LEU A 221 0.40 -1.37 3.89
CA LEU A 221 1.60 -0.57 3.92
C LEU A 221 1.65 0.33 2.69
N VAL A 222 1.85 1.62 2.94
CA VAL A 222 1.93 2.67 1.93
C VAL A 222 3.19 3.47 2.20
N SER A 223 4.07 3.63 1.22
CA SER A 223 5.20 4.55 1.32
C SER A 223 5.01 5.75 0.41
N GLY A 224 5.49 6.90 0.85
CA GLY A 224 5.69 8.07 0.02
C GLY A 224 7.07 8.67 0.24
N THR A 225 7.34 9.77 -0.46
CA THR A 225 8.64 10.47 -0.41
C THR A 225 9.03 10.98 0.97
N ASN A 226 8.07 11.11 1.90
CA ASN A 226 8.27 11.67 3.24
C ASN A 226 8.10 10.63 4.37
N GLY A 227 7.99 9.34 4.04
CA GLY A 227 7.89 8.27 5.04
C GLY A 227 6.98 7.12 4.62
N ALA A 228 6.90 6.11 5.48
CA ALA A 228 6.00 4.98 5.33
C ALA A 228 4.88 5.03 6.37
N ALA A 229 3.73 4.47 6.01
CA ALA A 229 2.55 4.40 6.84
C ALA A 229 1.81 3.08 6.64
N ILE A 230 1.04 2.66 7.64
CA ILE A 230 0.11 1.55 7.55
C ILE A 230 -1.29 2.11 7.74
N LEU A 231 -2.17 1.85 6.78
CA LEU A 231 -3.59 2.14 6.86
C LEU A 231 -4.33 0.84 7.07
N GLY A 232 -5.23 0.79 8.04
CA GLY A 232 -5.89 -0.47 8.36
C GLY A 232 -7.23 -0.34 9.04
N THR A 233 -7.84 -1.50 9.26
CA THR A 233 -9.12 -1.64 9.94
C THR A 233 -9.01 -2.64 11.07
N VAL A 234 -9.85 -2.49 12.08
CA VAL A 234 -10.01 -3.43 13.18
C VAL A 234 -11.49 -3.65 13.44
N GLY A 235 -11.88 -4.87 13.76
CA GLY A 235 -13.24 -5.20 14.12
C GLY A 235 -13.34 -6.38 15.07
N ALA A 236 -14.40 -6.43 15.88
CA ALA A 236 -14.71 -7.61 16.69
C ALA A 236 -15.55 -8.60 15.87
N THR A 237 -15.17 -9.87 15.92
CA THR A 237 -15.85 -10.97 15.20
C THR A 237 -16.34 -12.07 16.13
N GLY A 238 -15.99 -12.01 17.42
CA GLY A 238 -16.49 -12.90 18.46
C GLY A 238 -17.97 -12.65 18.81
N ASP A 239 -18.36 -13.03 20.02
CA ASP A 239 -19.77 -12.92 20.44
C ASP A 239 -20.24 -11.45 20.41
N ARG A 240 -21.22 -11.18 19.54
CA ARG A 240 -21.85 -9.88 19.35
C ARG A 240 -22.60 -9.38 20.57
N ASN A 241 -22.92 -10.28 21.51
CA ASN A 241 -23.49 -9.93 22.81
C ASN A 241 -22.44 -9.48 23.82
N LEU A 242 -21.14 -9.71 23.55
CA LEU A 242 -20.04 -9.24 24.37
C LEU A 242 -19.45 -7.94 23.83
N LEU A 243 -19.10 -7.92 22.55
CA LEU A 243 -18.48 -6.75 21.91
C LEU A 243 -18.90 -6.66 20.44
N LEU A 244 -19.40 -5.49 20.05
CA LEU A 244 -19.34 -5.02 18.68
C LEU A 244 -18.28 -3.93 18.60
N LEU A 245 -17.42 -4.00 17.61
CA LEU A 245 -16.36 -3.02 17.40
C LEU A 245 -16.04 -2.91 15.93
N GLU A 246 -15.94 -1.68 15.45
CA GLU A 246 -15.51 -1.35 14.09
C GLU A 246 -14.64 -0.10 14.15
N GLY A 247 -13.46 -0.16 13.55
CA GLY A 247 -12.50 0.92 13.61
C GLY A 247 -11.52 0.92 12.45
N GLY A 248 -10.78 2.03 12.35
CA GLY A 248 -9.71 2.23 11.39
C GLY A 248 -8.53 2.94 12.04
N TYR A 249 -7.34 2.64 11.55
CA TYR A 249 -6.09 3.23 12.04
C TYR A 249 -5.18 3.69 10.92
N ALA A 250 -4.34 4.66 11.26
CA ALA A 250 -3.22 5.12 10.43
C ALA A 250 -1.98 5.20 11.32
N ALA A 251 -0.95 4.41 11.00
CA ALA A 251 0.29 4.33 11.77
C ALA A 251 1.49 4.69 10.91
N MET A 252 2.31 5.63 11.36
CA MET A 252 3.49 6.13 10.64
C MET A 252 4.74 5.42 11.12
N HIS A 253 5.69 5.15 10.23
CA HIS A 253 7.01 4.63 10.58
C HIS A 253 7.70 5.58 11.55
N ASP A 254 8.22 5.03 12.65
CA ASP A 254 9.03 5.76 13.60
C ASP A 254 10.51 5.54 13.27
N PRO A 255 11.21 6.51 12.67
CA PRO A 255 12.58 6.33 12.19
C PRO A 255 13.62 6.20 13.31
N ARG A 256 13.19 6.28 14.58
CA ARG A 256 14.07 6.06 15.74
C ARG A 256 14.30 4.58 16.04
N PHE A 257 13.51 3.68 15.46
CA PHE A 257 13.50 2.24 15.71
C PHE A 257 13.55 1.47 14.39
#